data_AF-A0A958V570-F1
#
_entry.id   AF-A0A958V570-F1
#
_cell.length_a   1.000
_cell.length_b   1.000
_cell.length_c   1.000
_cell.angle_alpha   90.00
_cell.angle_beta   90.00
_cell.angle_gamma   90.00
#
_symmetry.space_group_name_H-M   'P 1'
#
loop_
_entity.id
_entity.type
_entity.pdbx_description
1 polymer ?
#
loop_
_entity_poly.entity_id
_entity_poly.type
_entity_poly.pdbx_seq_one_letter_code
_entity_poly.pdbx_strand_id
1 'polypeptide(L)'
;MKLEFDPRGNIMPYEKIELSFDEFQDFFIVSFEGLNEIRKEIFEDYRTYLNDFKEQVSEDFIQWIDGSYITTKANPRDIDFVMLIEHETFDRH
;
A
#
# COMPACT_ATOMS: atom_id res chain seq x y z
N MET A 1 8.46 -13.12 7.82
CA MET A 1 8.21 -13.72 6.48
C MET A 1 9.19 -13.09 5.51
N LYS A 2 9.61 -13.76 4.42
CA LYS A 2 10.47 -13.13 3.42
C LYS A 2 9.62 -12.82 2.18
N LEU A 3 9.31 -11.55 1.95
CA LEU A 3 8.70 -11.09 0.71
C LEU A 3 9.72 -11.16 -0.42
N GLU A 4 9.30 -11.65 -1.58
CA GLU A 4 10.11 -11.69 -2.79
C GLU A 4 9.26 -11.45 -4.03
N PHE A 5 9.88 -11.08 -5.15
CA PHE A 5 9.21 -11.04 -6.44
C PHE A 5 9.51 -12.30 -7.23
N ASP A 6 8.48 -12.87 -7.88
CA ASP A 6 8.66 -13.94 -8.86
C ASP A 6 9.32 -13.39 -10.16
N PRO A 7 9.74 -14.28 -11.09
CA PRO A 7 10.32 -13.84 -12.37
C PRO A 7 9.39 -13.00 -13.26
N ARG A 8 8.09 -12.93 -12.95
CA ARG A 8 7.10 -12.10 -13.66
C ARG A 8 6.82 -10.78 -12.94
N GLY A 9 7.43 -10.55 -11.77
CA GLY A 9 7.28 -9.33 -11.00
C GLY A 9 6.13 -9.32 -10.00
N ASN A 10 5.50 -10.46 -9.72
CA ASN A 10 4.44 -10.57 -8.72
C ASN A 10 5.01 -10.94 -7.35
N ILE A 11 4.35 -10.53 -6.28
CA ILE A 11 4.80 -10.83 -4.91
C ILE A 11 4.58 -12.30 -4.57
N MET A 12 5.55 -12.84 -3.84
CA MET A 12 5.51 -14.13 -3.18
C MET A 12 5.67 -13.96 -1.65
N PRO A 13 5.00 -14.81 -0.86
CA PRO A 13 4.12 -15.93 -1.26
C PRO A 13 2.77 -15.49 -1.85
N TYR A 14 2.13 -16.34 -2.68
CA TYR A 14 0.80 -16.09 -3.26
C TYR A 14 -0.34 -16.29 -2.25
N GLU A 15 -0.32 -15.52 -1.18
CA GLU A 15 -1.31 -15.52 -0.11
C GLU A 15 -1.59 -14.09 0.37
N LYS A 16 -2.50 -13.94 1.33
CA LYS A 16 -2.67 -12.65 2.01
C LYS A 16 -1.47 -12.43 2.91
N ILE A 17 -0.72 -11.37 2.65
CA ILE A 17 0.45 -11.01 3.43
C ILE A 17 0.11 -9.80 4.28
N GLU A 18 0.19 -9.98 5.60
CA GLU A 18 0.07 -8.88 6.54
C GLU A 18 1.43 -8.21 6.70
N LEU A 19 1.44 -6.89 6.55
CA LEU A 19 2.63 -6.04 6.70
C LEU A 19 2.29 -4.89 7.63
N SER A 20 3.24 -4.54 8.50
CA SER A 20 3.25 -3.22 9.11
C SER A 20 3.48 -2.15 8.03
N PHE A 21 3.12 -0.90 8.37
CA PHE A 21 3.33 0.22 7.45
C PHE A 21 4.83 0.42 7.11
N ASP A 22 5.71 0.20 8.09
CA ASP A 22 7.16 0.30 7.91
C ASP A 22 7.68 -0.81 6.98
N GLU A 23 7.23 -2.06 7.17
CA GLU A 23 7.61 -3.17 6.27
C GLU A 23 7.12 -2.93 4.82
N PHE A 24 5.92 -2.37 4.66
CA PHE A 24 5.41 -1.97 3.35
C PHE A 24 6.31 -0.90 2.70
N GLN A 25 6.65 0.15 3.46
CA GLN A 25 7.52 1.21 2.97
C GLN A 25 8.92 0.68 2.58
N ASP A 26 9.53 -0.14 3.42
CA ASP A 26 10.86 -0.70 3.18
C ASP A 26 10.89 -1.58 1.91
N PHE A 27 9.86 -2.42 1.73
CA PHE A 27 9.83 -3.35 0.60
C PHE A 27 9.41 -2.68 -0.72
N PHE A 28 8.40 -1.81 -0.73
CA PHE A 28 7.85 -1.26 -1.97
C PHE A 28 8.43 0.10 -2.37
N ILE A 29 9.09 0.81 -1.44
CA ILE A 29 9.67 2.14 -1.69
C ILE A 29 11.18 2.08 -1.60
N VAL A 30 11.72 1.73 -0.42
CA VAL A 30 13.17 1.78 -0.17
C VAL A 30 13.91 0.82 -1.11
N SER A 31 13.38 -0.38 -1.33
CA SER A 31 13.96 -1.37 -2.25
C SER A 31 13.92 -0.95 -3.73
N PHE A 32 13.15 0.09 -4.07
CA PHE A 32 13.04 0.67 -5.42
C PHE A 32 13.71 2.06 -5.54
N GLU A 33 14.38 2.54 -4.49
CA GLU A 33 15.04 3.86 -4.49
C GLU A 33 16.06 4.00 -5.63
N GLY A 34 16.06 5.17 -6.28
CA GLY A 34 16.92 5.48 -7.43
C GLY A 34 16.49 4.79 -8.74
N LEU A 35 15.48 3.92 -8.72
CA LEU A 35 14.95 3.23 -9.89
C LEU A 35 13.59 3.78 -10.33
N ASN A 36 12.86 4.44 -9.44
CA ASN A 36 11.46 4.79 -9.69
C ASN A 36 10.92 5.95 -8.83
N GLU A 37 11.10 7.18 -9.29
CA GLU A 37 10.58 8.38 -8.59
C GLU A 37 9.05 8.42 -8.51
N ILE A 38 8.33 7.85 -9.49
CA ILE A 38 6.86 7.85 -9.52
C ILE A 38 6.28 7.03 -8.36
N ARG A 39 6.90 5.91 -8.00
CA ARG A 39 6.47 5.10 -6.84
C ARG A 39 6.51 5.90 -5.54
N LYS A 40 7.57 6.68 -5.38
CA LYS A 40 7.77 7.52 -4.20
C LYS A 40 6.72 8.63 -4.16
N GLU A 41 6.48 9.32 -5.27
CA GLU A 41 5.43 10.34 -5.37
C GLU A 41 4.05 9.78 -4.99
N ILE A 42 3.64 8.65 -5.59
CA ILE A 42 2.37 7.97 -5.25
C ILE A 42 2.32 7.61 -3.76
N PHE A 43 3.45 7.18 -3.17
CA PHE A 43 3.50 6.86 -1.75
C PHE A 43 3.32 8.09 -0.85
N GLU A 44 3.91 9.23 -1.20
CA GLU A 44 3.71 10.48 -0.46
C GLU A 44 2.25 10.94 -0.49
N ASP A 45 1.62 10.85 -1.66
CA ASP A 45 0.20 11.18 -1.81
C ASP A 45 -0.68 10.21 -1.01
N TYR A 46 -0.35 8.91 -1.05
CA TYR A 46 -1.00 7.89 -0.24
C TYR A 46 -0.83 8.15 1.27
N ARG A 47 0.36 8.58 1.73
CA ARG A 47 0.59 8.96 3.13
C ARG A 47 -0.27 10.15 3.55
N THR A 48 -0.37 11.16 2.70
CA THR A 48 -1.26 12.31 2.93
C THR A 48 -2.71 11.86 3.05
N TYR A 49 -3.18 11.03 2.10
CA TYR A 49 -4.51 10.44 2.15
C TYR A 49 -4.77 9.65 3.45
N LEU A 50 -3.82 8.83 3.90
CA LEU A 50 -3.95 8.08 5.15
C LEU A 50 -4.07 8.98 6.38
N ASN A 51 -3.30 10.07 6.43
CA ASN A 51 -3.36 11.02 7.54
C ASN A 51 -4.72 11.74 7.55
N ASP A 52 -5.15 12.24 6.39
CA ASP A 52 -6.46 12.90 6.25
C ASP A 52 -7.60 11.93 6.63
N PHE A 53 -7.53 10.67 6.19
CA PHE A 53 -8.52 9.65 6.55
C PHE A 53 -8.56 9.38 8.06
N LYS A 54 -7.39 9.26 8.70
CA LYS A 54 -7.30 9.06 10.15
C LYS A 54 -7.90 10.23 10.93
N GLU A 55 -7.57 11.46 10.51
CA GLU A 55 -8.04 12.67 11.19
C GLU A 55 -9.55 12.91 10.99
N GLN A 56 -10.08 12.58 9.81
CA GLN A 56 -11.44 12.96 9.42
C GLN A 56 -12.46 11.82 9.56
N VAL A 57 -12.02 10.56 9.54
CA VAL A 57 -12.93 9.40 9.47
C VAL A 57 -12.65 8.41 10.60
N SER A 58 -11.48 7.76 10.60
CA SER A 58 -11.16 6.76 11.63
C SER A 58 -9.69 6.39 11.69
N GLU A 59 -9.17 6.25 12.91
CA GLU A 59 -7.86 5.63 13.18
C GLU A 59 -7.88 4.10 13.05
N ASP A 60 -9.07 3.48 13.11
CA ASP A 60 -9.25 2.03 13.12
C ASP A 60 -9.80 1.55 11.77
N PHE A 61 -8.90 1.00 10.95
CA PHE A 61 -9.26 0.42 9.65
C PHE A 61 -8.27 -0.68 9.23
N ILE A 62 -8.70 -1.51 8.30
CA ILE A 62 -7.86 -2.46 7.57
C ILE A 62 -7.78 -2.01 6.12
N GLN A 63 -6.59 -2.06 5.52
CA GLN A 63 -6.44 -1.89 4.08
C GLN A 63 -5.90 -3.14 3.41
N TRP A 64 -6.52 -3.50 2.29
CA TRP A 64 -5.99 -4.50 1.37
C TRP A 64 -5.48 -3.76 0.13
N ILE A 65 -4.20 -3.92 -0.16
CA ILE A 65 -3.52 -3.27 -1.28
C ILE A 65 -3.27 -4.31 -2.35
N ASP A 66 -3.55 -3.97 -3.60
CA ASP A 66 -3.33 -4.84 -4.75
C ASP A 66 -2.89 -4.01 -5.97
N GLY A 67 -3.00 -4.59 -7.16
CA GLY A 67 -2.81 -3.91 -8.41
C GLY A 67 -1.35 -3.70 -8.75
N SER A 68 -1.11 -2.78 -9.67
CA SER A 68 0.19 -2.73 -10.33
C SER A 68 1.30 -2.09 -9.47
N TYR A 69 0.91 -1.36 -8.42
CA TYR A 69 1.80 -0.76 -7.45
C TYR A 69 2.65 -1.78 -6.72
N ILE A 70 2.06 -2.89 -6.28
CA ILE A 70 2.74 -3.89 -5.48
C ILE A 70 3.53 -4.90 -6.34
N THR A 71 3.69 -4.65 -7.64
CA THR A 71 4.51 -5.48 -8.56
C THR A 71 5.84 -4.82 -8.87
N THR A 72 6.71 -5.44 -9.68
CA THR A 72 7.94 -4.80 -10.18
C THR A 72 7.73 -3.85 -11.36
N LYS A 73 6.48 -3.57 -11.77
CA LYS A 73 6.18 -2.71 -12.93
C LYS A 73 6.81 -1.32 -12.79
N ALA A 74 7.64 -0.92 -13.75
CA ALA A 74 8.42 0.33 -13.67
C ALA A 74 7.58 1.62 -13.57
N ASN A 75 6.30 1.61 -13.93
CA ASN A 75 5.42 2.75 -13.71
C ASN A 75 4.02 2.23 -13.34
N PRO A 76 3.72 2.11 -12.03
CA PRO A 76 2.44 1.59 -11.59
C PRO A 76 1.26 2.56 -11.82
N ARG A 77 1.53 3.84 -12.12
CA ARG A 77 0.57 4.94 -12.30
C ARG A 77 -0.19 5.37 -11.05
N ASP A 78 -0.69 4.41 -10.27
CA ASP A 78 -1.50 4.61 -9.07
C ASP A 78 -1.24 3.49 -8.05
N ILE A 79 -1.90 3.60 -6.88
CA ILE A 79 -1.98 2.57 -5.85
C ILE A 79 -3.44 2.16 -5.66
N ASP A 80 -3.71 0.87 -5.78
CA ASP A 80 -5.05 0.30 -5.64
C ASP A 80 -5.21 -0.27 -4.23
N PHE A 81 -6.26 0.16 -3.51
CA PHE A 81 -6.57 -0.40 -2.20
C PHE A 81 -8.08 -0.46 -1.93
N VAL A 82 -8.46 -1.40 -1.07
CA VAL A 82 -9.79 -1.48 -0.46
C VAL A 82 -9.65 -1.13 1.02
N MET A 83 -10.48 -0.21 1.47
CA MET A 83 -10.54 0.22 2.86
C MET A 83 -11.72 -0.44 3.56
N LEU A 84 -11.43 -1.17 4.63
CA LEU A 84 -12.41 -1.83 5.47
C LEU A 84 -12.49 -1.08 6.80
N ILE A 85 -13.68 -0.59 7.12
CA ILE A 85 -14.01 0.08 8.37
C ILE A 85 -15.17 -0.64 9.05
N GLU A 86 -15.28 -0.45 10.36
CA GLU A 86 -16.45 -0.90 11.12
C GLU A 86 -17.71 -0.13 10.66
N HIS A 87 -18.85 -0.81 10.72
CA HIS A 87 -20.13 -0.24 10.28
C HIS A 87 -20.50 1.01 11.08
N GLU A 88 -20.21 1.03 12.38
CA GLU A 88 -20.46 2.17 13.27
C GLU A 88 -19.62 3.39 12.91
N THR A 89 -18.47 3.21 12.24
CA THR A 89 -17.69 4.34 11.69
C THR A 89 -18.42 4.96 10.52
N PHE A 90 -19.02 4.15 9.64
CA PHE A 90 -19.80 4.66 8.51
C PHE A 90 -21.03 5.45 8.96
N ASP A 91 -21.80 4.94 9.93
CA ASP A 91 -23.03 5.59 10.41
C ASP A 91 -22.81 6.94 11.11
N ARG A 92 -21.56 7.28 11.47
CA ARG A 92 -21.19 8.55 12.10
C ARG A 92 -20.99 9.70 11.10
N HIS A 93 -20.97 9.44 9.80
CA HIS A 93 -20.76 10.40 8.71
C HIS A 93 -21.98 10.48 7.78
#